data_AF-I0IJA5-F1
#
_entry.id   AF-I0IJA5-F1
#
_cell.length_a   1.000
_cell.length_b   1.000
_cell.length_c   1.000
_cell.angle_alpha   90.00
_cell.angle_beta   90.00
_cell.angle_gamma   90.00
#
_symmetry.space_group_name_H-M   'P 1'
#
loop_
_entity.id
_entity.type
_entity.pdbx_description
1 polymer ?
#
loop_
_entity_poly.entity_id
_entity_poly.type
_entity_poly.pdbx_seq_one_letter_code
_entity_poly.pdbx_strand_id
1 'polypeptide(L)'
;MQYTLRNVPEEVDRKLRERAQILGVSLNEAVIRALKAATGVGAPPPEPTPDPHPLDEFRGVWKDEPWVEGFVQDLADLDAISLEVKTLP
;
A
#
# COMPACT_ATOMS: atom_id res chain seq x y z
N MET A 1 4.15 15.91 24.86
CA MET A 1 5.34 16.62 24.36
C MET A 1 5.07 17.14 22.96
N GLN A 2 5.62 18.29 22.58
CA GLN A 2 5.46 18.89 21.26
C GLN A 2 6.83 19.07 20.61
N TYR A 3 6.96 18.64 19.35
CA TYR A 3 8.16 18.81 18.54
C TYR A 3 7.85 19.67 17.32
N THR A 4 8.79 20.53 16.95
CA THR A 4 8.72 21.32 15.71
C THR A 4 9.80 20.81 14.76
N LEU A 5 9.40 20.29 13.61
CA LEU A 5 10.32 19.92 12.54
C LEU A 5 10.62 21.17 11.70
N ARG A 6 11.91 21.52 11.57
CA ARG A 6 12.39 22.66 10.78
C ARG A 6 13.20 22.15 9.60
N ASN A 7 13.30 22.96 8.54
CA ASN A 7 14.06 22.63 7.33
C ASN A 7 13.62 21.30 6.69
N VAL A 8 12.32 21.03 6.68
CA VAL A 8 11.78 19.85 6.00
C VAL A 8 12.00 20.03 4.49
N PRO A 9 12.67 19.10 3.80
CA PRO A 9 12.84 19.18 2.35
C PRO A 9 11.48 19.27 1.65
N GLU A 10 11.39 20.09 0.60
CA GLU A 10 10.12 20.35 -0.11
C GLU A 10 9.46 19.07 -0.63
N GLU A 11 10.26 18.13 -1.13
CA GLU A 11 9.77 16.83 -1.58
C GLU A 11 9.10 16.02 -0.45
N VAL A 12 9.64 16.10 0.76
CA VAL A 12 9.09 15.39 1.94
C VAL A 12 7.80 16.04 2.40
N ASP A 13 7.73 17.38 2.46
CA ASP A 13 6.50 18.11 2.80
C ASP A 13 5.38 17.80 1.80
N ARG A 14 5.68 17.80 0.50
CA ARG A 14 4.72 17.44 -0.56
C ARG A 14 4.16 16.04 -0.35
N LYS A 15 5.02 15.03 -0.19
CA LYS A 15 4.58 13.64 0.03
C LYS A 15 3.75 13.47 1.30
N LEU A 16 4.08 14.19 2.37
CA LEU A 16 3.30 14.15 3.62
C LEU A 16 1.91 14.77 3.45
N ARG A 17 1.78 15.87 2.70
CA ARG A 17 0.48 16.50 2.40
C ARG A 17 -0.40 15.62 1.51
N GLU A 18 0.17 15.05 0.46
CA GLU A 18 -0.54 14.08 -0.40
C GLU A 18 -1.07 12.93 0.45
N ARG A 19 -0.22 12.37 1.32
CA ARG A 19 -0.61 11.27 2.20
C ARG A 19 -1.68 11.68 3.22
N ALA A 20 -1.63 12.90 3.76
CA ALA A 20 -2.66 13.44 4.63
C ALA A 20 -4.01 13.56 3.92
N GLN A 21 -4.01 14.04 2.67
CA GLN A 21 -5.20 14.17 1.83
C GLN A 21 -5.81 12.80 1.51
N ILE A 22 -5.01 11.84 1.06
CA ILE A 22 -5.46 10.47 0.74
C ILE A 22 -6.10 9.81 1.96
N LEU A 23 -5.53 10.00 3.14
CA LEU A 23 -6.00 9.38 4.38
C LEU A 23 -7.13 10.17 5.06
N GLY A 24 -7.46 11.38 4.58
CA GLY A 24 -8.45 12.25 5.21
C GLY A 24 -8.07 12.72 6.62
N VAL A 25 -6.77 12.88 6.90
CA VAL A 25 -6.26 13.26 8.23
C VAL A 25 -5.50 14.58 8.20
N SER A 26 -5.23 15.15 9.38
CA SER A 26 -4.38 16.33 9.49
C SER A 26 -2.92 16.02 9.09
N LEU A 27 -2.19 17.03 8.61
CA LEU A 27 -0.77 16.90 8.28
C LEU A 27 0.06 16.40 9.48
N ASN A 28 -0.23 16.91 10.69
CA ASN A 28 0.45 16.47 11.91
C ASN A 28 0.24 14.98 12.17
N GLU A 29 -0.98 14.49 11.97
CA GLU A 29 -1.26 13.06 12.13
C GLU A 29 -0.55 12.21 11.07
N ALA A 30 -0.50 12.67 9.81
CA ALA A 30 0.26 12.00 8.77
C ALA A 30 1.76 11.91 9.11
N VAL A 31 2.35 12.99 9.66
CA VAL A 31 3.74 13.02 10.15
C VAL A 31 3.94 12.00 11.27
N ILE A 32 3.06 11.97 12.27
CA ILE A 32 3.15 11.01 13.38
C ILE A 32 3.08 9.56 12.87
N ARG A 33 2.17 9.27 11.94
CA ARG A 33 2.04 7.95 11.32
C ARG A 33 3.31 7.56 10.55
N ALA A 34 3.89 8.49 9.80
CA ALA A 34 5.15 8.26 9.08
C ALA A 34 6.31 7.96 10.05
N LEU A 35 6.43 8.72 11.13
CA LEU A 35 7.45 8.49 12.17
C LEU A 35 7.26 7.16 12.88
N LYS A 36 6.02 6.79 13.22
CA LYS A 36 5.70 5.48 13.81
C LYS A 36 6.13 4.33 12.90
N ALA A 37 5.80 4.42 11.61
CA ALA A 37 6.22 3.42 10.63
C ALA A 37 7.76 3.34 10.51
N ALA A 38 8.45 4.48 10.41
CA ALA A 38 9.91 4.54 10.27
C ALA A 38 10.66 4.03 11.51
N THR A 39 10.07 4.18 12.70
CA THR A 39 10.66 3.75 13.98
C THR A 39 10.18 2.37 14.44
N GLY A 40 9.25 1.74 13.71
CA GLY A 40 8.60 0.50 14.11
C GLY A 40 7.65 0.64 15.32
N VAL A 41 7.34 1.86 15.77
CA VAL A 41 6.44 2.09 16.90
C VAL A 41 5.00 1.79 16.49
N GLY A 42 4.44 0.71 17.05
CA GLY A 42 3.11 0.22 16.70
C GLY A 42 3.08 -0.70 15.49
N ALA A 43 4.25 -1.07 14.94
CA ALA A 43 4.33 -2.31 14.18
C ALA A 43 4.03 -3.48 15.16
N PRO A 44 3.28 -4.52 14.75
CA PRO A 44 3.29 -5.75 15.51
C PRO A 44 4.76 -6.19 15.69
N PRO A 45 5.12 -6.83 16.82
CA PRO A 45 6.45 -7.41 16.96
C PRO A 45 6.76 -8.20 15.68
N PRO A 46 8.01 -8.17 15.17
CA PRO A 46 8.36 -8.92 13.97
C PRO A 46 7.83 -10.34 14.18
N GLU A 47 6.88 -10.75 13.34
CA GLU A 47 6.20 -12.01 13.54
C GLU A 47 7.30 -13.07 13.66
N PRO A 48 7.37 -13.84 14.77
CA PRO A 48 8.07 -15.12 14.69
C PRO A 48 7.47 -15.80 13.46
N THR A 49 8.33 -16.26 12.54
CA THR A 49 7.96 -16.96 11.28
C THR A 49 6.54 -17.49 11.36
N PRO A 50 5.58 -16.96 10.59
CA PRO A 50 4.18 -17.15 10.89
C PRO A 50 3.91 -18.64 10.97
N ASP A 51 3.45 -19.10 12.14
CA ASP A 51 2.74 -20.36 12.22
C ASP A 51 1.70 -20.33 11.09
N PRO A 52 1.60 -21.39 10.25
CA PRO A 52 0.74 -21.37 9.09
C PRO A 52 -0.64 -20.86 9.51
N HIS A 53 -1.04 -19.74 8.91
CA HIS A 53 -2.28 -19.09 9.27
C HIS A 53 -3.41 -20.03 8.86
N PRO A 54 -4.50 -20.16 9.64
CA PRO A 54 -5.64 -20.98 9.23
C PRO A 54 -6.25 -20.61 7.88
N LEU A 55 -5.86 -19.47 7.30
CA LEU A 55 -6.28 -19.04 5.97
C LEU A 55 -5.28 -19.37 4.85
N ASP A 56 -4.07 -19.79 5.21
CA ASP A 56 -3.06 -20.25 4.24
C ASP A 56 -3.54 -21.51 3.51
N GLU A 57 -4.43 -22.30 4.12
CA GLU A 57 -5.08 -23.44 3.46
C GLU A 57 -5.96 -23.03 2.28
N PHE A 58 -6.50 -21.80 2.29
CA PHE A 58 -7.30 -21.26 1.18
C PHE A 58 -6.44 -20.56 0.12
N ARG A 59 -5.13 -20.42 0.34
CA ARG A 59 -4.24 -19.70 -0.57
C ARG A 59 -4.04 -20.50 -1.85
N GLY A 60 -4.66 -20.04 -2.93
CA GLY A 60 -4.52 -20.63 -4.26
C GLY A 60 -5.44 -21.81 -4.54
N VAL A 61 -6.39 -22.13 -3.64
CA VAL A 61 -7.42 -23.17 -3.85
C VAL A 61 -8.24 -22.95 -5.11
N TRP A 62 -8.41 -21.68 -5.52
CA TRP A 62 -9.14 -21.31 -6.71
C TRP A 62 -8.36 -21.52 -8.02
N LYS A 63 -7.03 -21.70 -7.99
CA LYS A 63 -6.19 -21.73 -9.22
C LYS A 63 -6.52 -22.86 -10.18
N ASP A 64 -7.07 -23.96 -9.68
CA ASP A 64 -7.42 -25.13 -10.48
C ASP A 64 -8.86 -25.05 -11.04
N GLU A 65 -9.56 -23.95 -10.78
CA GLU A 65 -10.93 -23.76 -11.26
C GLU A 65 -10.94 -23.36 -12.75
N PRO A 66 -11.81 -23.98 -13.58
CA PRO A 66 -11.83 -23.76 -15.04
C PRO A 66 -12.06 -22.31 -15.48
N TRP A 67 -12.70 -21.49 -14.63
CA TRP A 67 -12.98 -20.08 -14.95
C TRP A 67 -11.77 -19.16 -14.76
N VAL A 68 -10.73 -19.60 -14.04
CA VAL A 68 -9.59 -18.75 -13.68
C VAL A 68 -8.75 -18.39 -14.90
N GLU A 69 -8.57 -19.31 -15.84
CA GLU A 69 -7.82 -19.03 -17.07
C GLU A 69 -8.46 -17.89 -17.87
N GLY A 70 -9.79 -17.90 -17.99
CA GLY A 70 -10.55 -16.82 -18.65
C GLY A 70 -10.42 -15.49 -17.90
N PHE A 71 -10.57 -15.51 -16.58
CA PHE A 71 -10.42 -14.31 -15.76
C PHE A 71 -9.01 -13.70 -15.83
N VAL A 72 -7.96 -14.53 -15.83
CA VAL A 72 -6.58 -14.07 -15.98
C VAL A 72 -6.36 -13.43 -17.36
N GLN A 73 -6.96 -13.98 -18.42
CA GLN A 73 -6.92 -13.39 -19.74
C GLN A 73 -7.66 -12.05 -19.80
N ASP A 74 -8.86 -11.97 -19.22
CA ASP A 74 -9.64 -10.73 -19.14
C ASP A 74 -8.86 -9.61 -18.41
N LEU A 75 -8.16 -9.96 -17.33
CA LEU A 75 -7.29 -9.01 -16.61
C LEU A 75 -6.09 -8.55 -17.46
N ALA A 76 -5.46 -9.47 -18.20
CA ALA A 76 -4.35 -9.13 -19.08
C ALA A 76 -4.81 -8.18 -20.21
N ASP A 77 -6.01 -8.39 -20.75
CA ASP A 77 -6.60 -7.54 -21.78
C ASP A 77 -6.91 -6.13 -21.22
N LEU A 78 -7.40 -6.03 -19.97
CA LEU A 78 -7.60 -4.76 -19.28
C LEU A 78 -6.30 -3.99 -19.03
N ASP A 79 -5.23 -4.68 -18.62
CA ASP A 79 -3.91 -4.07 -18.43
C ASP A 79 -3.33 -3.55 -19.74
N ALA A 80 -3.53 -4.28 -20.85
CA ALA A 80 -3.11 -3.84 -22.18
C ALA A 80 -3.84 -2.55 -22.61
N ILE A 81 -5.14 -2.44 -22.34
CA ILE A 81 -5.92 -1.21 -22.60
C ILE A 81 -5.44 -0.05 -21.72
N SER A 82 -5.10 -0.32 -20.44
CA SER A 82 -4.57 0.69 -19.52
C SER A 82 -3.23 1.28 -19.99
N LEU A 83 -2.40 0.47 -20.64
CA LEU A 83 -1.13 0.89 -21.26
C LEU A 83 -1.34 1.75 -22.51
N GLU A 84 -2.30 1.43 -23.38
CA GLU A 84 -2.59 2.24 -24.57
C GLU A 84 -3.12 3.64 -24.21
N VAL A 85 -4.01 3.75 -23.22
CA VAL A 85 -4.56 5.05 -22.77
C VAL A 85 -3.48 5.99 -22.21
N LYS A 86 -2.38 5.45 -21.65
CA LYS A 86 -1.25 6.24 -21.15
C LYS A 86 -0.31 6.77 -22.23
N THR A 87 -0.44 6.31 -23.47
CA THR A 87 0.45 6.66 -24.60
C THR A 87 -0.19 7.55 -25.66
N LEU A 88 -1.47 7.91 -25.48
CA LEU A 88 -2.13 8.93 -26.28
C LEU A 88 -1.65 10.33 -25.85
N PRO A 89 -1.37 11.25 -26.80
CA PRO A 89 -0.83 12.58 -26.53
C PRO A 89 -1.78 13.51 -25.75
#